data_AF-A0A3Q9RL23-F1
#
_entry.id   AF-A0A3Q9RL23-F1
#
_cell.length_a   1.000
_cell.length_b   1.000
_cell.length_c   1.000
_cell.angle_alpha   90.00
_cell.angle_beta   90.00
_cell.angle_gamma   90.00
#
_symmetry.space_group_name_H-M   'P 1'
#
loop_
_entity.id
_entity.type
_entity.pdbx_description
1 polymer ?
#
loop_
_entity_poly.entity_id
_entity_poly.type
_entity_poly.pdbx_seq_one_letter_code
_entity_poly.pdbx_strand_id
1 'polypeptide(L)' 'MGRLVRIVAAKKQKIVNTLIAEKVYEPTDRSFLLDLPLKNLEDLLLIQRESMIDQENDQT' A
#
# COMPACT_ATOMS: atom_id res chain seq x y z
N MET A 1 -23.94 -2.54 3.95
CA MET A 1 -22.68 -2.53 3.18
C MET A 1 -22.61 -3.76 2.28
N GLY A 2 -22.64 -3.59 0.95
CA GLY A 2 -22.64 -4.69 -0.02
C GLY A 2 -21.31 -5.45 -0.10
N ARG A 3 -21.32 -6.65 -0.71
CA ARG A 3 -20.15 -7.55 -0.82
C ARG A 3 -18.92 -6.88 -1.46
N LEU A 4 -19.12 -6.08 -2.51
CA LEU A 4 -18.05 -5.36 -3.19
C LEU A 4 -17.35 -4.35 -2.27
N VAL A 5 -18.12 -3.60 -1.48
CA VAL A 5 -17.58 -2.61 -0.53
C VAL A 5 -16.67 -3.30 0.50
N ARG A 6 -17.05 -4.49 0.98
CA ARG A 6 -16.23 -5.28 1.90
C ARG A 6 -14.93 -5.75 1.26
N ILE A 7 -14.98 -6.19 0.01
CA ILE A 7 -13.79 -6.62 -0.75
C ILE A 7 -12.83 -5.45 -0.95
N VAL A 8 -13.35 -4.30 -1.38
CA VAL A 8 -12.55 -3.08 -1.57
C VAL A 8 -11.92 -2.64 -0.26
N ALA A 9 -12.69 -2.58 0.83
CA ALA A 9 -12.18 -2.21 2.15
C ALA A 9 -11.09 -3.17 2.64
N ALA A 10 -11.28 -4.48 2.49
CA ALA A 10 -10.28 -5.48 2.86
C ALA A 10 -8.99 -5.32 2.04
N LYS A 11 -9.11 -5.03 0.74
CA LYS A 11 -7.95 -4.81 -0.13
C LYS A 11 -7.19 -3.54 0.24
N LYS A 12 -7.89 -2.42 0.49
CA LYS A 12 -7.29 -1.20 1.02
C LYS A 12 -6.52 -1.47 2.32
N GLN A 13 -7.16 -2.16 3.27
CA GLN A 13 -6.54 -2.47 4.55
C GLN A 13 -5.26 -3.32 4.39
N LYS A 14 -5.27 -4.29 3.48
CA LYS A 14 -4.10 -5.11 3.17
C LYS A 14 -2.94 -4.25 2.66
N ILE A 15 -3.20 -3.38 1.68
CA ILE A 15 -2.15 -2.52 1.08
C ILE A 15 -1.57 -1.56 2.12
N VAL A 16 -2.42 -0.87 2.89
CA VAL A 16 -1.97 0.05 3.93
C VAL A 16 -1.13 -0.66 4.99
N ASN A 17 -1.51 -1.87 5.39
CA ASN A 17 -0.71 -2.66 6.32
C ASN A 17 0.66 -3.04 5.75
N THR A 18 0.74 -3.37 4.46
CA THR A 18 2.02 -3.66 3.78
C THR A 18 2.91 -2.42 3.75
N LEU A 19 2.38 -1.28 3.33
CA LEU A 19 3.11 -0.01 3.28
C LEU A 19 3.68 0.41 4.66
N ILE A 20 2.92 0.18 5.74
CA ILE A 20 3.38 0.43 7.10
C ILE A 20 4.44 -0.61 7.54
N ALA A 21 4.22 -1.89 7.23
CA ALA A 21 5.16 -2.96 7.58
C ALA A 21 6.52 -2.78 6.91
N GLU A 22 6.53 -2.26 5.69
CA GLU A 22 7.72 -1.93 4.92
C GLU A 22 8.31 -0.56 5.29
N LYS A 23 7.78 0.09 6.33
CA LYS A 23 8.25 1.39 6.87
C LYS A 23 8.23 2.54 5.87
N VAL A 24 7.40 2.46 4.83
CA VAL A 24 7.23 3.54 3.86
C VAL A 24 6.27 4.61 4.39
N TYR A 25 5.30 4.21 5.21
CA TYR A 25 4.38 5.11 5.89
C TYR A 25 4.30 4.81 7.38
N GLU A 26 3.94 5.81 8.18
CA GLU A 26 3.75 5.61 9.60
C GLU A 26 2.35 5.07 9.92
N PRO A 27 2.17 4.36 11.05
CA PRO A 27 0.85 3.92 11.51
C PRO A 27 -0.16 5.08 11.71
N THR A 28 0.34 6.28 12.00
CA THR A 28 -0.42 7.53 12.14
C THR A 28 -1.02 7.98 10.81
N ASP A 29 -0.38 7.67 9.68
CA ASP A 29 -0.87 8.00 8.33
C ASP A 29 -2.00 7.08 7.86
N ARG A 30 -2.31 6.02 8.61
CA ARG A 30 -3.29 5.00 8.24
C ARG A 30 -4.65 5.60 7.85
N SER A 31 -5.15 6.60 8.59
CA SER A 31 -6.43 7.23 8.30
C SER A 31 -6.41 7.91 6.93
N PHE A 32 -5.37 8.70 6.65
CA PHE A 32 -5.17 9.35 5.36
C PHE A 32 -5.09 8.32 4.22
N LEU A 33 -4.33 7.24 4.42
CA LEU A 33 -4.20 6.19 3.40
C LEU A 33 -5.52 5.45 3.13
N LEU A 34 -6.34 5.20 4.15
CA LEU A 34 -7.63 4.51 3.96
C LEU A 34 -8.67 5.37 3.22
N ASP A 35 -8.54 6.70 3.31
CA ASP A 35 -9.37 7.65 2.58
C ASP A 35 -9.04 7.70 1.08
N LEU A 36 -7.81 7.33 0.70
CA LEU A 36 -7.41 7.27 -0.71
C LEU A 36 -8.21 6.23 -1.50
N PRO A 37 -8.50 6.47 -2.79
CA PRO A 37 -9.06 5.46 -3.68
C PRO A 37 -8.17 4.21 -3.74
N LEU A 38 -8.79 3.04 -3.95
CA LEU A 38 -8.07 1.77 -4.01
C LEU A 38 -6.96 1.80 -5.08
N LYS A 39 -7.23 2.41 -6.24
CA LYS A 39 -6.26 2.54 -7.33
C LYS A 39 -4.99 3.27 -6.89
N ASN A 40 -5.14 4.39 -6.16
CA ASN A 40 -3.99 5.15 -5.66
C ASN A 40 -3.13 4.31 -4.71
N LEU A 41 -3.76 3.49 -3.85
CA LEU A 41 -3.04 2.58 -2.97
C LEU A 41 -2.30 1.48 -3.76
N GLU A 42 -2.91 0.96 -4.83
CA GLU A 42 -2.26 -0.02 -5.72
C GLU A 42 -1.06 0.59 -6.45
N ASP A 43 -1.17 1.82 -6.93
CA ASP A 43 -0.09 2.55 -7.59
C ASP A 43 1.08 2.81 -6.60
N LEU A 44 0.79 3.21 -5.36
CA LEU A 44 1.81 3.38 -4.31
C LEU A 44 2.57 2.09 -4.00
N LEU A 45 1.85 0.96 -3.94
CA LEU A 45 2.46 -0.35 -3.72
C LEU A 45 3.34 -0.77 -4.90
N LEU A 46 2.93 -0.47 -6.14
CA LEU A 46 3.73 -0.76 -7.33
C LEU A 46 5.03 0.03 -7.35
N ILE A 47 4.95 1.35 -7.12
CA ILE A 47 6.12 2.23 -7.07
C ILE A 47 7.11 1.79 -5.99
N GLN A 48 6.60 1.45 -4.80
CA GLN A 48 7.43 0.92 -3.72
C GLN A 48 8.14 -0.36 -4.13
N ARG A 49 7.42 -1.30 -4.75
CA ARG A 49 8.00 -2.57 -5.20
C ARG A 49 9.08 -2.36 -6.27
N GLU A 50 8.84 -1.47 -7.24
CA GLU A 50 9.85 -1.10 -8.24
C GLU A 50 11.09 -0.48 -7.59
N SER A 51 10.88 0.44 -6.63
CA SER A 51 11.98 1.04 -5.88
C SER A 51 12.80 0.04 -5.05
N MET A 52 12.20 -1.07 -4.59
CA MET A 52 12.93 -2.14 -3.91
C MET A 52 13.72 -3.02 -4.88
N ILE A 53 13.21 -3.24 -6.09
CA ILE A 53 13.89 -4.02 -7.13
C ILE A 53 15.15 -3.30 -7.62
N ASP A 54 15.10 -1.97 -7.77
CA ASP A 54 16.26 -1.18 -8.18
C ASP A 54 17.38 -1.14 -7.13
N GLN A 55 17.05 -1.32 -5.84
CA GLN A 55 18.04 -1.38 -4.75
C GLN A 55 18.77 -2.73 -4.66
N GLU A 56 18.25 -3.80 -5.28
CA GLU A 56 18.86 -5.14 -5.23
C GLU A 56 19.97 -5.34 -6.29
N ASN A 57 20.02 -4.51 -7.33
CA ASN A 57 21.00 -4.62 -8.43
C ASN A 57 22.30 -3.83 -8.23
N ASP A 58 22.44 -3.05 -7.16
CA ASP A 58 23.64 -2.23 -6.88
C ASP A 58 24.64 -2.91 -5.92
N GLN A 59 24.50 -4.22 -5.67
CA GLN A 59 25.37 -4.99 -4.75
C GLN A 59 26.17 -6.14 -5.41
N THR A 60 26.32 -6.16 -6.73
CA THR A 60 27.19 -7.15 -7.42
C THR A 60 28.33 -6.54 -8.21
#